data_AF-A0A2K1ISF0-F1
#
_entry.id   AF-A0A2K1ISF0-F1
#
_cell.length_a   1.000
_cell.length_b   1.000
_cell.length_c   1.000
_cell.angle_alpha   90.00
_cell.angle_beta   90.00
_cell.angle_gamma   90.00
#
_symmetry.space_group_name_H-M   'P 1'
#
loop_
_entity.id
_entity.type
_entity.pdbx_description
1 polymer ?
#
loop_
_entity_poly.entity_id
_entity_poly.type
_entity_poly.pdbx_seq_one_letter_code
_entity_poly.pdbx_strand_id
1 'polypeptide(L)'
;ISSLYSVSVIDMSSYINLTLLPNKLINFTSLTILDMSSCKSLISLPNELGNLTSLTILDVSSCINLTLLPNELSSLTCLTTFNMKECSSLISLPNELDNLTSLTILKLREVLKLEIIVK
;
A
#
# COMPACT_ATOMS: atom_id res chain seq x y z
N ILE A 1 3.31 17.50 28.42
CA ILE A 1 4.12 16.74 27.45
C ILE A 1 3.29 15.56 26.92
N SER A 2 2.03 15.74 26.52
CA SER A 2 1.59 16.22 25.19
C SER A 2 2.34 15.55 24.02
N SER A 3 1.64 14.58 23.42
CA SER A 3 1.85 13.97 22.10
C SER A 3 3.24 13.40 21.79
N LEU A 4 3.55 12.22 22.32
CA LEU A 4 4.22 11.25 21.46
C LEU A 4 3.15 10.78 20.47
N TYR A 5 3.20 11.26 19.23
CA TYR A 5 2.44 10.67 18.14
C TYR A 5 2.66 9.15 18.22
N SER A 6 1.66 8.37 18.61
CA SER A 6 1.81 6.92 18.70
C SER A 6 1.86 6.41 17.26
N VAL A 7 3.06 6.38 16.69
CA VAL A 7 3.32 5.72 15.41
C VAL A 7 2.94 4.25 15.62
N SER A 8 1.82 3.85 15.03
CA SER A 8 1.39 2.46 15.00
C SER A 8 1.98 1.84 13.74
N VAL A 9 2.78 0.79 13.92
CA VAL A 9 3.53 0.10 12.87
C VAL A 9 3.11 -1.35 12.86
N ILE A 10 2.78 -1.88 11.69
CA ILE A 10 2.61 -3.31 11.48
C ILE A 10 3.58 -3.73 10.39
N ASP A 11 4.48 -4.64 10.77
CA ASP A 11 5.43 -5.30 9.89
C ASP A 11 4.95 -6.73 9.63
N MET A 12 4.61 -7.00 8.38
CA MET A 12 4.31 -8.32 7.83
C MET A 12 5.30 -8.66 6.70
N SER A 13 6.44 -7.97 6.64
CA SER A 13 7.44 -8.20 5.61
C SER A 13 7.90 -9.65 5.61
N SER A 14 8.20 -10.17 4.42
CA SER A 14 8.66 -11.55 4.20
C SER A 14 7.70 -12.64 4.66
N TYR A 15 6.42 -12.34 4.90
CA TYR A 15 5.38 -13.36 5.09
C TYR A 15 5.06 -14.02 3.74
N ILE A 16 5.92 -14.93 3.31
CA ILE A 16 5.90 -15.52 1.97
C ILE A 16 4.61 -16.26 1.62
N ASN A 17 3.83 -16.70 2.61
CA ASN A 17 2.57 -17.41 2.44
C ASN A 17 1.33 -16.51 2.62
N LEU A 18 1.50 -15.20 2.82
CA LEU A 18 0.40 -14.26 2.91
C LEU A 18 -0.23 -14.11 1.52
N THR A 19 -1.42 -14.70 1.33
CA THR A 19 -2.16 -14.60 0.07
C THR A 19 -3.13 -13.42 0.06
N LEU A 20 -3.64 -13.05 1.25
CA LEU A 20 -4.61 -11.97 1.47
C LEU A 20 -4.32 -11.28 2.80
N LEU A 21 -4.61 -9.99 2.86
CA LEU A 21 -4.56 -9.21 4.09
C LEU A 21 -5.65 -9.69 5.07
N PRO A 22 -5.35 -9.94 6.36
CA PRO A 22 -6.37 -10.34 7.31
C PRO A 22 -7.36 -9.21 7.58
N ASN A 23 -8.66 -9.48 7.46
CA ASN A 23 -9.74 -8.49 7.66
C ASN A 23 -9.68 -7.76 9.00
N LYS A 24 -9.03 -8.30 10.04
CA LYS A 24 -8.88 -7.61 11.32
C LYS A 24 -7.92 -6.41 11.26
N LEU A 25 -7.03 -6.37 10.28
CA LEU A 25 -6.04 -5.30 10.14
C LEU A 25 -6.70 -3.94 9.86
N ILE A 26 -7.87 -3.96 9.23
CA ILE A 26 -8.63 -2.76 8.83
C ILE A 26 -9.19 -1.99 10.03
N ASN A 27 -9.20 -2.60 11.22
CA ASN A 27 -9.69 -1.98 12.45
C ASN A 27 -8.62 -1.12 13.14
N PHE A 28 -7.36 -1.17 12.69
CA PHE A 28 -6.29 -0.34 13.21
C PHE A 28 -6.32 1.05 12.54
N THR A 29 -7.37 1.83 12.78
CA THR A 29 -7.56 3.15 12.14
C THR A 29 -6.47 4.18 12.51
N SER A 30 -5.71 3.93 13.58
CA SER A 30 -4.52 4.70 13.96
C SER A 30 -3.22 4.18 13.34
N LEU A 31 -3.26 3.14 12.49
CA LEU A 31 -2.08 2.59 11.82
C LEU A 31 -1.44 3.65 10.92
N THR A 32 -0.15 3.87 11.11
CA THR A 32 0.64 4.86 10.35
C THR A 32 1.57 4.20 9.35
N ILE A 33 2.10 3.01 9.66
CA ILE A 33 3.03 2.30 8.79
C ILE A 33 2.57 0.86 8.63
N LEU A 34 2.45 0.43 7.38
CA LEU A 34 2.14 -0.95 7.00
C LEU A 34 3.22 -1.44 6.03
N ASP A 35 4.07 -2.34 6.52
CA ASP A 35 5.08 -3.02 5.71
C ASP A 35 4.61 -4.44 5.36
N MET A 36 4.46 -4.70 4.08
CA MET A 36 4.15 -5.99 3.48
C MET A 36 5.16 -6.35 2.40
N SER A 37 6.35 -5.78 2.46
CA SER A 37 7.41 -6.04 1.49
C SER A 37 7.78 -7.52 1.45
N SER A 38 8.18 -8.03 0.29
CA SER A 38 8.55 -9.44 0.08
C SER A 38 7.46 -10.48 0.42
N CYS A 39 6.19 -10.09 0.51
CA CYS A 39 5.05 -11.02 0.58
C CYS A 39 4.79 -11.65 -0.80
N LYS A 40 5.64 -12.60 -1.19
CA LYS A 40 5.66 -13.15 -2.56
C LYS A 40 4.37 -13.85 -2.99
N SER A 41 3.55 -14.37 -2.06
CA SER A 41 2.26 -15.00 -2.40
C SER A 41 1.08 -14.03 -2.39
N LEU A 42 1.29 -12.74 -2.08
CA LEU A 42 0.21 -11.76 -2.04
C LEU A 42 -0.26 -11.46 -3.46
N ILE A 43 -1.55 -11.69 -3.72
CA ILE A 43 -2.14 -11.55 -5.07
C ILE A 43 -2.89 -10.23 -5.22
N SER A 44 -3.57 -9.79 -4.15
CA SER A 44 -4.37 -8.57 -4.10
C SER A 44 -4.45 -8.02 -2.68
N LEU A 45 -4.85 -6.76 -2.56
CA LEU A 45 -5.20 -6.11 -1.30
C LEU A 45 -6.72 -5.87 -1.25
N PRO A 46 -7.35 -5.98 -0.06
CA PRO A 46 -8.77 -5.73 0.09
C PRO A 46 -9.11 -4.23 -0.03
N ASN A 47 -10.34 -3.90 -0.46
CA ASN A 47 -10.82 -2.52 -0.53
C ASN A 47 -10.83 -1.85 0.85
N GLU A 48 -11.06 -2.63 1.90
CA GLU A 48 -11.04 -2.18 3.27
C GLU A 48 -9.67 -1.64 3.73
N LEU A 49 -8.60 -1.81 2.94
CA LEU A 49 -7.34 -1.10 3.14
C LEU A 49 -7.57 0.42 3.18
N GLY A 50 -8.53 0.95 2.41
CA GLY A 50 -8.92 2.37 2.40
C GLY A 50 -9.42 2.89 3.75
N ASN A 51 -9.79 2.02 4.69
CA ASN A 51 -10.19 2.40 6.05
C ASN A 51 -9.02 2.83 6.93
N LEU A 52 -7.78 2.55 6.52
CA LEU A 52 -6.56 2.93 7.24
C LEU A 52 -6.20 4.39 6.96
N THR A 53 -7.12 5.32 7.22
CA THR A 53 -7.02 6.73 6.81
C THR A 53 -5.85 7.49 7.46
N SER A 54 -5.28 6.98 8.55
CA SER A 54 -4.08 7.52 9.19
C SER A 54 -2.76 7.01 8.58
N LEU A 55 -2.82 6.10 7.59
CA LEU A 55 -1.64 5.46 7.02
C LEU A 55 -0.80 6.48 6.27
N THR A 56 0.48 6.60 6.65
CA THR A 56 1.44 7.51 6.03
C THR A 56 2.46 6.78 5.18
N ILE A 57 2.72 5.50 5.45
CA ILE A 57 3.63 4.65 4.69
C ILE A 57 2.99 3.29 4.40
N LEU A 58 2.98 2.92 3.12
CA LEU A 58 2.59 1.60 2.63
C LEU A 58 3.75 1.03 1.81
N ASP A 59 4.30 -0.10 2.23
CA ASP A 59 5.32 -0.85 1.47
C ASP A 59 4.79 -2.21 1.04
N VAL A 60 4.72 -2.45 -0.26
CA VAL A 60 4.40 -3.75 -0.87
C VAL A 60 5.49 -4.17 -1.86
N SER A 61 6.69 -3.61 -1.72
CA SER A 61 7.79 -3.91 -2.62
C SER A 61 8.15 -5.39 -2.65
N SER A 62 8.63 -5.88 -3.80
CA SER A 62 8.98 -7.29 -4.03
C SER A 62 7.82 -8.29 -3.81
N CYS A 63 6.56 -7.82 -3.77
CA CYS A 63 5.36 -8.65 -3.90
C CYS A 63 5.15 -9.05 -5.35
N ILE A 64 5.96 -9.99 -5.82
CA ILE A 64 6.05 -10.37 -7.24
C ILE A 64 4.75 -10.88 -7.87
N ASN A 65 3.84 -11.43 -7.07
CA ASN A 65 2.53 -11.94 -7.51
C ASN A 65 1.37 -10.95 -7.31
N LEU A 66 1.64 -9.75 -6.79
CA LEU A 66 0.61 -8.72 -6.61
C LEU A 66 0.18 -8.24 -7.99
N THR A 67 -1.09 -8.47 -8.33
CA THR A 67 -1.65 -8.17 -9.66
C THR A 67 -2.48 -6.89 -9.68
N LEU A 68 -3.19 -6.62 -8.59
CA LEU A 68 -4.17 -5.54 -8.48
C LEU A 68 -4.03 -4.79 -7.15
N LEU A 69 -4.26 -3.49 -7.21
CA LEU A 69 -4.47 -2.62 -6.06
C LEU A 69 -5.97 -2.40 -5.83
N PRO A 70 -6.41 -2.09 -4.60
CA PRO A 70 -7.81 -1.83 -4.33
C PRO A 70 -8.22 -0.46 -4.88
N ASN A 71 -9.47 -0.32 -5.32
CA ASN A 71 -9.99 0.96 -5.80
C ASN A 71 -10.00 2.00 -4.66
N GLU A 72 -10.34 1.55 -3.46
CA GLU A 72 -10.39 2.35 -2.23
C GLU A 72 -9.00 2.77 -1.72
N LEU A 73 -7.91 2.44 -2.41
CA LEU A 73 -6.58 2.95 -2.08
C LEU A 73 -6.58 4.49 -2.10
N SER A 74 -7.38 5.11 -2.97
CA SER A 74 -7.57 6.57 -3.06
C SER A 74 -8.05 7.21 -1.76
N SER A 75 -8.67 6.44 -0.86
CA SER A 75 -9.12 6.90 0.46
C SER A 75 -7.98 7.15 1.45
N LEU A 76 -6.76 6.69 1.15
CA LEU A 76 -5.56 6.89 1.98
C LEU A 76 -4.97 8.30 1.85
N THR A 77 -5.77 9.31 2.17
CA THR A 77 -5.43 10.74 1.97
C THR A 77 -4.22 11.23 2.78
N CYS A 78 -3.82 10.52 3.85
CA CYS A 78 -2.59 10.82 4.63
C CYS A 78 -1.34 10.10 4.09
N LEU A 79 -1.46 9.28 3.05
CA LEU A 79 -0.35 8.46 2.55
C LEU A 79 0.72 9.36 1.92
N THR A 80 1.91 9.35 2.51
CA THR A 80 3.06 10.16 2.05
C THR A 80 4.02 9.35 1.20
N THR A 81 4.15 8.06 1.50
CA THR A 81 5.06 7.13 0.82
C THR A 81 4.32 5.86 0.42
N PHE A 82 4.36 5.54 -0.86
CA PHE A 82 3.87 4.29 -1.40
C PHE A 82 4.98 3.59 -2.19
N ASN A 83 5.40 2.41 -1.73
CA ASN A 83 6.45 1.63 -2.36
C ASN A 83 5.91 0.33 -2.96
N MET A 84 6.06 0.21 -4.28
CA MET A 84 5.68 -0.96 -5.07
C MET A 84 6.83 -1.40 -6.00
N LYS A 85 8.07 -1.09 -5.63
CA LYS A 85 9.23 -1.54 -6.38
C LYS A 85 9.20 -3.07 -6.51
N GLU A 86 9.60 -3.62 -7.66
CA GLU A 86 9.67 -5.08 -7.89
C GLU A 86 8.32 -5.84 -7.82
N CYS A 87 7.17 -5.16 -7.83
CA CYS A 87 5.85 -5.78 -8.07
C CYS A 87 5.68 -6.13 -9.55
N SER A 88 6.28 -7.25 -10.00
CA SER A 88 6.38 -7.60 -11.42
C SER A 88 5.07 -7.97 -12.10
N SER A 89 4.06 -8.41 -11.34
CA SER A 89 2.77 -8.84 -11.88
C SER A 89 1.70 -7.75 -11.84
N LEU A 90 2.01 -6.56 -11.31
CA LEU A 90 1.05 -5.46 -11.19
C LEU A 90 0.70 -4.91 -12.57
N ILE A 91 -0.58 -4.95 -12.92
CA ILE A 91 -1.04 -4.62 -14.29
C ILE A 91 -1.49 -3.16 -14.46
N SER A 92 -1.93 -2.51 -13.38
CA SER A 92 -2.44 -1.14 -13.42
C SER A 92 -2.37 -0.48 -12.04
N LEU A 93 -2.46 0.86 -12.06
CA LEU A 93 -2.71 1.67 -10.86
C LEU A 93 -4.21 1.98 -10.77
N PRO A 94 -4.77 2.25 -9.58
CA PRO A 94 -6.15 2.67 -9.44
C PRO A 94 -6.36 4.04 -10.11
N ASN A 95 -7.52 4.22 -10.75
CA ASN A 95 -7.86 5.43 -11.52
C ASN A 95 -7.88 6.73 -10.69
N GLU A 96 -7.95 6.61 -9.37
CA GLU A 96 -8.09 7.71 -8.42
C GLU A 96 -6.81 7.94 -7.61
N LEU A 97 -5.65 7.60 -8.16
CA LEU A 97 -4.37 7.83 -7.47
C LEU A 97 -4.13 9.33 -7.17
N ASP A 98 -4.73 10.22 -7.96
CA ASP A 98 -4.70 11.68 -7.76
C ASP A 98 -5.39 12.13 -6.46
N ASN A 99 -6.24 11.28 -5.86
CA ASN A 99 -6.85 11.55 -4.55
C ASN A 99 -5.87 11.34 -3.38
N LEU A 100 -4.70 10.76 -3.62
CA LEU A 100 -3.62 10.65 -2.64
C LEU A 100 -2.91 12.00 -2.47
N THR A 101 -3.65 13.00 -1.98
CA THR A 101 -3.23 14.41 -1.94
C THR A 101 -1.98 14.68 -1.09
N SER A 102 -1.64 13.79 -0.15
CA SER A 102 -0.41 13.87 0.67
C SER A 102 0.78 13.10 0.09
N LEU A 103 0.62 12.41 -1.05
CA LEU A 103 1.66 11.54 -1.60
C LEU A 103 2.83 12.36 -2.14
N THR A 104 4.01 12.11 -1.57
CA THR A 104 5.25 12.80 -1.97
C THR A 104 6.26 11.83 -2.58
N ILE A 105 6.18 10.55 -2.20
CA ILE A 105 7.08 9.51 -2.67
C ILE A 105 6.26 8.34 -3.20
N LEU A 106 6.31 8.16 -4.51
CA LEU A 106 5.78 6.97 -5.20
C LEU A 106 6.95 6.20 -5.82
N LYS A 107 7.24 5.00 -5.28
CA LYS A 107 8.29 4.13 -5.82
C LYS A 107 7.66 3.02 -6.65
N LEU A 108 7.95 3.04 -7.94
CA LEU A 108 7.47 2.04 -8.91
C LEU A 108 8.64 1.18 -9.42
N ARG A 109 8.31 0.09 -10.11
CA ARG A 109 9.30 -0.72 -10.83
C ARG A 109 10.00 0.15 -11.89
N GLU A 110 11.29 -0.07 -12.12
CA GLU A 110 11.99 0.52 -13.26
C GLU A 110 11.29 0.14 -14.57
N VAL A 111 10.96 1.20 -15.31
CA VAL A 111 10.05 1.33 -16.44
C VAL A 111 10.14 0.18 -17.44
N LEU A 112 9.02 -0.51 -17.70
CA LEU A 112 8.69 -1.05 -19.04
C LEU A 112 7.18 -1.28 -19.32
N LYS A 113 6.23 -1.17 -18.36
CA LYS A 113 4.82 -1.54 -18.65
C LYS A 113 3.68 -0.76 -17.97
N LEU A 114 3.93 0.13 -17.02
CA LEU A 114 2.83 0.93 -16.45
C LEU A 114 2.65 2.17 -17.32
N GLU A 115 1.60 2.19 -18.16
CA GLU A 115 1.06 3.43 -18.70
C GLU A 115 0.50 4.22 -17.50
N ILE A 116 1.34 5.07 -16.91
CA ILE A 116 0.87 6.04 -15.93
C ILE A 116 0.18 7.14 -16.72
N ILE A 117 -1.13 7.00 -16.94
CA ILE A 117 -1.96 8.11 -17.42
C ILE A 117 -2.29 8.96 -16.20
N VAL A 118 -1.34 9.79 -15.76
CA VAL A 118 -1.67 10.97 -14.95
C VAL A 118 -2.22 12.00 -15.93
N LYS A 119 -3.47 12.43 -15.76
CA LYS A 119 -4.08 13.48 -16.59
C LYS A 119 -3.91 14.85 -15.96
#